data_AF-A0A3P1V5I1-F1
#
_entry.id   AF-A0A3P1V5I1-F1
#
_cell.length_a   1.000
_cell.length_b   1.000
_cell.length_c   1.000
_cell.angle_alpha   90.00
_cell.angle_beta   90.00
_cell.angle_gamma   90.00
#
_symmetry.space_group_name_H-M   'P 1'
#
loop_
_entity.id
_entity.type
_entity.pdbx_description
1 polymer ?
#
loop_
_entity_poly.entity_id
_entity_poly.type
_entity_poly.pdbx_seq_one_letter_code
_entity_poly.pdbx_strand_id
1 'polypeptide(L)'
;MGLTARLRGALDRHRFVLVVFVGAMVVLLAVVIPARAQAVRTGDLQVSVRVTGAPAALVRDYLLDYTCTDGQAGTVSARGSGAPTLIEGAFPVGTRCTVMADAEELALPGYVVEPEQGREAAGSSVVIAGTAGGGPTPAVVEIDYRAAR
;
A
#
# COMPACT_ATOMS: atom_id res chain seq x y z
N MET A 1 -32.19 56.83 48.68
CA MET A 1 -32.39 55.78 47.65
C MET A 1 -31.06 55.55 46.92
N GLY A 2 -30.48 54.34 46.87
CA GLY A 2 -29.25 54.16 46.06
C GLY A 2 -28.41 52.90 46.27
N LEU A 3 -28.50 52.21 47.42
CA LEU A 3 -27.63 51.06 47.70
C LEU A 3 -28.07 49.77 46.98
N THR A 4 -29.36 49.60 46.72
CA THR A 4 -29.93 48.37 46.13
C THR A 4 -29.72 48.26 44.61
N ALA A 5 -29.48 49.36 43.90
CA ALA A 5 -29.23 49.36 42.46
C ALA A 5 -27.80 48.94 42.09
N ARG A 6 -26.81 49.29 42.94
CA ARG A 6 -25.40 48.95 42.69
C ARG A 6 -25.09 47.46 42.86
N LEU A 7 -25.78 46.78 43.78
CA LEU A 7 -25.63 45.33 44.01
C LEU A 7 -26.24 44.50 42.87
N ARG A 8 -27.37 44.94 42.28
CA ARG A 8 -27.98 44.28 41.11
C ARG A 8 -27.07 44.34 39.87
N GLY A 9 -26.48 45.51 39.59
CA GLY A 9 -25.56 45.65 38.44
C GLY A 9 -24.24 44.88 38.59
N ALA A 10 -23.76 44.68 39.82
CA ALA A 10 -22.56 43.88 40.09
C ALA A 10 -22.80 42.37 39.91
N LEU A 11 -23.98 41.87 40.34
CA LEU A 11 -24.37 40.47 40.15
C LEU A 11 -24.65 40.15 38.68
N ASP A 12 -25.20 41.10 37.93
CA ASP A 12 -25.47 41.00 36.50
C ASP A 12 -24.18 41.05 35.67
N ARG A 13 -23.24 41.92 36.06
CA ARG A 13 -21.88 41.96 35.49
C ARG A 13 -21.12 40.66 35.74
N HIS A 14 -21.23 40.07 36.93
CA HIS A 14 -20.66 38.76 37.22
C HIS A 14 -21.28 37.64 36.37
N ARG A 15 -22.61 37.65 36.19
CA ARG A 15 -23.31 36.68 35.34
C ARG A 15 -22.94 36.85 33.87
N PHE A 16 -22.85 38.07 33.37
CA PHE A 16 -22.44 38.36 32.00
C PHE A 16 -21.00 37.92 31.73
N VAL A 17 -20.07 38.23 32.63
CA VAL A 17 -18.67 37.79 32.53
C VAL A 17 -18.57 36.27 32.60
N LEU A 18 -19.33 35.62 33.49
CA LEU A 18 -19.39 34.15 33.57
C LEU A 18 -19.92 33.53 32.28
N VAL A 19 -21.00 34.07 31.69
CA VAL A 19 -21.58 33.58 30.43
C VAL A 19 -20.61 33.74 29.26
N VAL A 20 -19.88 34.86 29.18
CA VAL A 20 -18.86 35.07 28.15
C VAL A 20 -17.67 34.14 28.34
N PHE A 21 -17.20 33.93 29.59
CA PHE A 21 -16.10 33.01 29.88
C PHE A 21 -16.47 31.56 29.61
N VAL A 22 -17.67 31.13 30.04
CA VAL A 22 -18.19 29.78 29.80
C VAL A 22 -18.45 29.58 28.31
N GLY A 23 -19.02 30.57 27.61
CA GLY A 23 -19.20 30.53 26.16
C GLY A 23 -17.88 30.44 25.40
N ALA A 24 -16.89 31.25 25.77
CA ALA A 24 -15.56 31.21 25.18
C ALA A 24 -14.83 29.88 25.48
N MET A 25 -14.91 29.36 26.70
CA MET A 25 -14.38 28.03 27.06
C MET A 25 -15.05 26.92 26.27
N VAL A 26 -16.38 26.92 26.14
CA VAL A 26 -17.14 25.91 25.37
C VAL A 26 -16.77 25.98 23.89
N VAL A 27 -16.62 27.18 23.32
CA VAL A 27 -16.16 27.37 21.93
C VAL A 27 -14.71 26.90 21.77
N LEU A 28 -13.83 27.22 22.71
CA LEU A 28 -12.42 26.76 22.69
C LEU A 28 -12.31 25.23 22.81
N LEU A 29 -13.17 24.62 23.63
CA LEU A 29 -13.27 23.16 23.79
C LEU A 29 -13.88 22.47 22.56
N ALA A 30 -14.82 23.12 21.86
CA ALA A 30 -15.50 22.56 20.69
C ALA A 30 -14.71 22.66 19.37
N VAL A 31 -13.72 23.57 19.26
CA VAL A 31 -12.91 23.76 18.03
C VAL A 31 -11.81 22.70 17.86
N VAL A 32 -11.54 21.89 18.90
CA VAL A 32 -10.62 20.75 18.81
C VAL A 32 -11.39 19.49 18.41
N ILE A 33 -12.04 19.50 17.24
CA ILE A 33 -12.57 18.27 16.65
C ILE A 33 -11.38 17.55 16.01
N PRO A 34 -10.92 16.39 16.52
CA PRO A 34 -9.94 15.61 15.78
C PRO A 34 -10.60 15.21 14.46
N ALA A 35 -10.02 15.64 13.34
CA ALA A 35 -10.38 15.07 12.05
C ALA A 35 -10.32 13.56 12.21
N ARG A 36 -11.42 12.85 11.93
CA ARG A 36 -11.44 11.39 12.01
C ARG A 36 -10.44 10.88 10.99
N ALA A 37 -9.25 10.49 11.44
CA ALA A 37 -8.29 9.79 10.61
C ALA A 37 -9.00 8.51 10.14
N GLN A 38 -9.39 8.47 8.87
CA GLN A 38 -9.93 7.26 8.27
C GLN A 38 -8.77 6.29 8.16
N ALA A 39 -8.87 5.15 8.83
CA ALA A 39 -7.88 4.09 8.66
C ALA A 39 -7.92 3.65 7.19
N VAL A 40 -6.82 3.90 6.46
CA VAL A 40 -6.65 3.39 5.10
C VAL A 40 -6.57 1.87 5.23
N ARG A 41 -7.46 1.16 4.52
CA ARG A 41 -7.35 -0.28 4.44
C ARG A 41 -6.12 -0.62 3.60
N THR A 42 -5.27 -1.49 4.12
CA THR A 42 -4.08 -1.98 3.42
C THR A 42 -4.20 -3.48 3.18
N GLY A 43 -3.43 -3.99 2.22
CA GLY A 43 -3.25 -5.40 1.94
C GLY A 43 -1.80 -5.69 1.60
N ASP A 44 -1.48 -6.99 1.49
CA ASP A 44 -0.13 -7.47 1.19
C ASP A 44 -0.03 -7.93 -0.26
N LEU A 45 1.19 -7.90 -0.81
CA LEU A 45 1.54 -8.42 -2.13
C LEU A 45 2.39 -9.68 -1.98
N GLN A 46 2.05 -10.75 -2.69
CA GLN A 46 2.84 -11.98 -2.75
C GLN A 46 3.19 -12.27 -4.19
N VAL A 47 4.46 -12.56 -4.44
CA VAL A 47 4.97 -12.87 -5.78
C VAL A 47 5.34 -14.33 -5.91
N SER A 48 5.17 -14.91 -7.09
CA SER A 48 5.72 -16.21 -7.43
C SER A 48 6.14 -16.25 -8.89
N VAL A 49 7.14 -17.08 -9.20
CA VAL A 49 7.65 -17.24 -10.57
C VAL A 49 7.31 -18.63 -11.06
N ARG A 50 6.66 -18.70 -12.22
CA ARG A 50 6.31 -19.96 -12.87
C ARG A 50 7.17 -20.12 -14.12
N VAL A 51 8.10 -21.06 -14.06
CA VAL A 51 9.01 -21.35 -15.17
C VAL A 51 8.54 -22.57 -15.95
N THR A 52 8.58 -22.49 -17.28
CA THR A 52 8.37 -23.66 -18.16
C THR A 52 9.49 -23.78 -19.20
N GLY A 53 9.58 -24.95 -19.85
CA GLY A 53 10.45 -25.18 -21.01
C GLY A 53 11.96 -25.35 -20.74
N ALA A 54 12.45 -25.01 -19.55
CA ALA A 54 13.83 -25.28 -19.12
C ALA A 54 13.91 -25.82 -17.67
N PRO A 55 14.13 -27.13 -17.46
CA PRO A 55 14.17 -27.70 -16.10
C PRO A 55 15.24 -27.09 -15.19
N ALA A 56 16.40 -26.73 -15.74
CA ALA A 56 17.48 -26.07 -15.00
C ALA A 56 17.08 -24.69 -14.45
N ALA A 57 16.04 -24.08 -15.02
CA ALA A 57 15.57 -22.75 -14.66
C ALA A 57 14.56 -22.75 -13.50
N LEU A 58 14.04 -23.92 -13.10
CA LEU A 58 13.12 -24.08 -11.96
C LEU A 58 13.79 -23.91 -10.58
N VAL A 59 15.09 -24.20 -10.50
CA VAL A 59 15.84 -24.15 -9.23
C VAL A 59 16.56 -22.84 -8.98
N ARG A 60 16.50 -21.91 -9.96
CA ARG A 60 17.08 -20.57 -9.89
C ARG A 60 16.15 -19.61 -9.13
N ASP A 61 16.76 -18.58 -8.57
CA ASP A 61 16.06 -17.39 -8.10
C ASP A 61 16.10 -16.33 -9.20
N TYR A 62 15.05 -15.51 -9.24
CA TYR A 62 14.87 -14.41 -10.19
C TYR A 62 14.63 -13.12 -9.42
N LEU A 63 15.34 -12.06 -9.78
CA LEU A 63 15.00 -10.72 -9.34
C LEU A 63 13.80 -10.19 -10.10
N LEU A 64 12.82 -9.72 -9.34
CA LEU A 64 11.61 -9.10 -9.83
C LEU A 64 11.55 -7.67 -9.31
N ASP A 65 11.44 -6.71 -10.21
CA ASP A 65 11.13 -5.33 -9.86
C ASP A 65 9.62 -5.17 -9.71
N TYR A 66 9.19 -4.45 -8.68
CA TYR A 66 7.81 -4.08 -8.50
C TYR A 66 7.65 -2.57 -8.42
N THR A 67 6.57 -2.07 -9.01
CA THR A 67 6.16 -0.67 -8.96
C THR A 67 4.66 -0.59 -8.72
N CYS A 68 4.25 0.24 -7.78
CA CYS A 68 2.85 0.40 -7.39
C CYS A 68 2.38 1.84 -7.65
N THR A 69 1.10 2.01 -7.95
CA THR A 69 0.52 3.33 -8.29
C THR A 69 0.48 4.32 -7.13
N ASP A 70 0.72 3.86 -5.91
CA ASP A 70 0.88 4.67 -4.70
C ASP A 70 2.31 5.19 -4.51
N GLY A 71 3.24 4.80 -5.39
CA GLY A 71 4.65 5.18 -5.37
C GLY A 71 5.58 4.19 -4.67
N GLN A 72 5.07 3.10 -4.07
CA GLN A 72 5.91 2.04 -3.54
C GLN A 72 6.60 1.27 -4.67
N ALA A 73 7.90 1.00 -4.52
CA ALA A 73 8.67 0.24 -5.50
C ALA A 73 9.88 -0.44 -4.84
N GLY A 74 10.43 -1.44 -5.50
CA GLY A 74 11.64 -2.13 -5.07
C GLY A 74 11.88 -3.41 -5.87
N THR A 75 12.77 -4.26 -5.36
CA THR A 75 13.13 -5.54 -5.98
C THR A 75 12.91 -6.67 -4.97
N VAL A 76 12.46 -7.83 -5.44
CA VAL A 76 12.26 -9.04 -4.64
C VAL A 76 12.81 -10.27 -5.37
N SER A 77 13.45 -11.17 -4.62
CA SER A 77 13.92 -12.46 -5.15
C SER A 77 12.81 -13.50 -5.03
N ALA A 78 12.47 -14.17 -6.13
CA ALA A 78 11.46 -15.23 -6.16
C ALA A 78 11.98 -16.48 -6.87
N ARG A 79 11.62 -17.65 -6.34
CA ARG A 79 12.14 -18.92 -6.85
C ARG A 79 11.34 -19.40 -8.06
N GLY A 80 12.04 -19.85 -9.11
CA GLY A 80 11.43 -20.39 -10.33
C GLY A 80 10.55 -21.63 -10.15
N SER A 81 10.59 -22.24 -8.96
CA SER A 81 9.77 -23.40 -8.61
C SER A 81 8.31 -23.03 -8.31
N GLY A 82 7.96 -21.74 -8.32
CA GLY A 82 6.63 -21.25 -7.95
C GLY A 82 6.42 -21.07 -6.44
N ALA A 83 7.50 -21.11 -5.64
CA ALA A 83 7.39 -20.84 -4.21
C ALA A 83 6.99 -19.37 -3.99
N PRO A 84 5.95 -19.09 -3.20
CA PRO A 84 5.50 -17.72 -2.97
C PRO A 84 6.46 -16.96 -2.05
N THR A 85 6.77 -15.72 -2.41
CA THR A 85 7.54 -14.76 -1.59
C THR A 85 6.64 -13.57 -1.24
N LEU A 86 6.57 -13.23 0.04
CA LEU A 86 5.81 -12.06 0.51
C LEU A 86 6.64 -10.78 0.31
N ILE A 87 6.04 -9.73 -0.21
CA ILE A 87 6.59 -8.38 -0.15
C ILE A 87 5.98 -7.70 1.08
N GLU A 88 6.80 -7.51 2.11
CA GLU A 88 6.36 -6.81 3.33
C GLU A 88 6.11 -5.33 3.01
N GLY A 89 4.86 -4.90 3.18
CA GLY A 89 4.47 -3.52 2.89
C GLY A 89 2.99 -3.29 3.17
N ALA A 90 2.64 -2.08 3.57
CA ALA A 90 1.27 -1.69 3.81
C ALA A 90 0.67 -1.04 2.56
N PHE A 91 0.33 -1.85 1.55
CA PHE A 91 -0.18 -1.34 0.28
C PHE A 91 -1.65 -0.92 0.41
N PRO A 92 -2.04 0.33 0.09
CA PRO A 92 -3.43 0.74 0.12
C PRO A 92 -4.28 -0.13 -0.81
N VAL A 93 -5.46 -0.51 -0.36
CA VAL A 93 -6.40 -1.30 -1.16
C VAL A 93 -6.82 -0.52 -2.41
N GLY A 94 -6.82 -1.20 -3.56
CA GLY A 94 -7.07 -0.57 -4.86
C GLY A 94 -5.81 -0.07 -5.57
N THR A 95 -4.65 -0.09 -4.89
CA THR A 95 -3.35 0.16 -5.53
C THR A 95 -3.09 -0.91 -6.58
N ARG A 96 -2.64 -0.49 -7.77
CA ARG A 96 -2.17 -1.43 -8.79
C ARG A 96 -0.66 -1.57 -8.66
N CYS A 97 -0.18 -2.80 -8.55
CA CYS A 97 1.23 -3.13 -8.57
C CYS A 97 1.57 -3.92 -9.83
N THR A 98 2.64 -3.50 -10.50
CA THR A 98 3.25 -4.19 -11.64
C THR A 98 4.53 -4.84 -11.16
N VAL A 99 4.66 -6.14 -11.35
CA VAL A 99 5.84 -6.95 -11.01
C VAL A 99 6.45 -7.44 -12.31
N MET A 100 7.76 -7.33 -12.47
CA MET A 100 8.45 -7.55 -13.73
C MET A 100 9.78 -8.24 -13.48
N ALA A 101 10.07 -9.34 -14.18
CA ALA A 101 11.37 -9.99 -14.08
C ALA A 101 12.48 -9.15 -14.71
N ASP A 102 13.67 -9.17 -14.13
CA ASP A 102 14.84 -8.55 -14.73
C ASP A 102 15.25 -9.32 -16.00
N ALA A 103 15.18 -8.66 -17.16
CA ALA A 103 15.47 -9.27 -18.46
C ALA A 103 16.93 -9.73 -18.60
N GLU A 104 17.88 -9.10 -17.90
CA GLU A 104 19.29 -9.51 -17.93
C GLU A 104 19.49 -10.84 -17.17
N GLU A 105 18.72 -11.05 -16.10
CA GLU A 105 18.77 -12.30 -15.33
C GLU A 105 18.09 -13.48 -16.01
N LEU A 106 17.23 -13.22 -17.00
CA LEU A 106 16.56 -14.25 -17.80
C LEU A 106 17.51 -14.95 -18.79
N ALA A 107 18.75 -14.50 -18.94
CA ALA A 107 19.72 -15.16 -19.81
C ALA A 107 19.95 -16.62 -19.37
N LEU A 108 19.79 -17.55 -20.32
CA LEU A 108 20.07 -18.97 -20.12
C LEU A 108 20.72 -19.55 -21.39
N PRO A 109 21.96 -20.09 -21.32
CA PRO A 109 22.65 -20.61 -22.50
C PRO A 109 21.83 -21.67 -23.25
N GLY A 110 21.65 -21.46 -24.56
CA GLY A 110 20.87 -22.35 -25.42
C GLY A 110 19.36 -22.16 -25.33
N TYR A 111 18.87 -21.13 -24.64
CA TYR A 111 17.44 -20.82 -24.53
C TYR A 111 17.14 -19.33 -24.80
N VAL A 112 15.90 -19.07 -25.19
CA VAL A 112 15.25 -17.75 -25.31
C VAL A 112 13.95 -17.75 -24.51
N VAL A 113 13.50 -16.60 -24.03
CA VAL A 113 12.20 -16.47 -23.34
C VAL A 113 11.11 -16.07 -24.34
N GLU A 114 9.93 -16.69 -24.22
CA GLU A 114 8.76 -16.37 -25.02
C GLU A 114 7.73 -15.51 -24.26
N PRO A 115 7.05 -14.59 -24.98
CA PRO A 115 7.29 -14.21 -26.37
C PRO A 115 8.68 -13.59 -26.58
N GLU A 116 9.26 -13.75 -27.77
CA GLU A 116 10.60 -13.22 -28.12
C GLU A 116 10.71 -11.68 -28.01
N GLN A 117 9.59 -11.02 -27.71
CA GLN A 117 9.53 -9.71 -27.07
C GLN A 117 10.23 -9.70 -25.70
N GLY A 118 11.12 -10.65 -25.37
CA GLY A 118 11.94 -10.83 -24.16
C GLY A 118 12.90 -9.68 -23.81
N ARG A 119 12.49 -8.44 -24.11
CA ARG A 119 12.93 -7.18 -23.51
C ARG A 119 11.77 -6.37 -22.92
N GLU A 120 10.51 -6.71 -23.21
CA GLU A 120 9.34 -6.38 -22.40
C GLU A 120 9.16 -7.55 -21.43
N ALA A 121 9.58 -7.33 -20.20
CA ALA A 121 9.82 -8.42 -19.26
C ALA A 121 8.55 -9.17 -18.85
N ALA A 122 8.75 -10.47 -18.53
CA ALA A 122 7.75 -11.32 -17.91
C ALA A 122 7.10 -10.56 -16.74
N GLY A 123 5.86 -10.15 -16.94
CA GLY A 123 5.22 -9.12 -16.14
C GLY A 123 3.86 -9.58 -15.61
N SER A 124 3.54 -9.16 -14.40
CA SER A 124 2.25 -9.39 -13.75
C SER A 124 1.73 -8.07 -13.20
N SER A 125 0.49 -7.71 -13.52
CA SER A 125 -0.16 -6.51 -12.97
C SER A 125 -1.36 -6.92 -12.15
N VAL A 126 -1.34 -6.59 -10.86
CA VAL A 126 -2.39 -6.95 -9.90
C VAL A 126 -2.91 -5.71 -9.16
N VAL A 127 -4.17 -5.77 -8.73
CA VAL A 127 -4.76 -4.74 -7.87
C VAL A 127 -4.85 -5.29 -6.47
N ILE A 128 -4.28 -4.59 -5.49
CA ILE A 128 -4.24 -5.02 -4.09
C ILE A 128 -5.66 -5.10 -3.55
N ALA A 129 -6.05 -6.32 -3.18
CA ALA A 129 -7.36 -6.60 -2.61
C ALA A 129 -7.36 -6.30 -1.11
N GLY A 130 -8.43 -5.65 -0.66
CA GLY A 130 -8.66 -5.37 0.76
C GLY A 130 -9.57 -6.41 1.37
N THR A 131 -9.01 -7.54 1.77
CA THR A 131 -9.79 -8.60 2.38
C THR A 131 -9.56 -8.66 3.88
N ALA A 132 -10.62 -8.49 4.66
CA ALA A 132 -10.62 -8.82 6.07
C ALA A 132 -10.43 -10.34 6.20
N GLY A 133 -9.19 -10.79 6.39
CA GLY A 133 -8.82 -12.21 6.51
C GLY A 133 -8.58 -12.97 5.20
N GLY A 134 -8.60 -12.30 4.04
CA GLY A 134 -8.13 -12.92 2.79
C GLY A 134 -6.64 -12.64 2.65
N GLY A 135 -5.85 -13.69 2.44
CA GLY A 135 -4.39 -13.64 2.41
C GLY A 135 -3.81 -12.69 1.35
N PRO A 136 -2.47 -12.69 1.19
CA PRO A 136 -1.80 -11.75 0.31
C PRO A 136 -2.29 -11.85 -1.14
N THR A 137 -2.30 -10.72 -1.85
CA THR A 137 -2.69 -10.66 -3.27
C THR A 137 -1.60 -11.33 -4.11
N PRO A 138 -1.90 -12.41 -4.87
CA PRO A 138 -0.88 -13.13 -5.63
C PRO A 138 -0.59 -12.43 -6.98
N ALA A 139 0.68 -12.20 -7.26
CA ALA A 139 1.21 -11.81 -8.56
C ALA A 139 2.12 -12.92 -9.10
N VAL A 140 1.67 -13.58 -10.17
CA VAL A 140 2.41 -14.68 -10.80
C VAL A 140 3.12 -14.15 -12.02
N VAL A 141 4.44 -14.33 -12.07
CA VAL A 141 5.30 -14.00 -13.22
C VAL A 141 5.58 -15.29 -13.99
N GLU A 142 5.12 -15.36 -15.24
CA GLU A 142 5.32 -16.53 -16.12
C GLU A 142 6.57 -16.33 -16.98
N ILE A 143 7.47 -17.32 -16.98
CA ILE A 143 8.71 -17.31 -17.76
C ILE A 143 8.76 -18.61 -18.57
N ASP A 144 8.52 -18.50 -19.86
CA ASP A 144 8.52 -19.64 -20.77
C ASP A 144 9.81 -19.68 -21.57
N TYR A 145 10.70 -20.64 -21.27
CA TYR A 145 11.92 -20.84 -22.03
C TYR A 145 11.71 -21.73 -23.25
N ARG A 146 12.34 -21.39 -24.37
CA ARG A 146 12.45 -22.24 -25.56
C ARG A 146 13.89 -22.41 -25.96
N ALA A 147 14.24 -23.59 -26.49
CA ALA A 147 15.59 -23.83 -26.99
C ALA A 147 15.88 -22.89 -28.17
N ALA A 148 16.99 -22.16 -28.09
CA ALA A 148 17.51 -21.35 -29.18
C ALA A 148 17.98 -22.29 -30.29
N ARG A 149 17.43 -22.14 -31.50
CA ARG A 149 17.80 -22.95 -32.66
C ARG A 149 19.00 -22.38 -33.39
#